data_AF-A0A0K2RTT3-F1
#
_entry.id   AF-A0A0K2RTT3-F1
#
_cell.length_a   1.000
_cell.length_b   1.000
_cell.length_c   1.000
_cell.angle_alpha   90.00
_cell.angle_beta   90.00
_cell.angle_gamma   90.00
#
_symmetry.space_group_name_H-M   'P 1'
#
loop_
_entity.id
_entity.type
_entity.pdbx_description
1 polymer ?
#
loop_
_entity_poly.entity_id
_entity_poly.type
_entity_poly.pdbx_seq_one_letter_code
_entity_poly.pdbx_strand_id
1 'polypeptide(L)'
;MEGTALAGVRVKVRFSGQELSGYVLERMESSEAGHALTPLLKVVSAVPVLTPALLDLATSVAARYAGTRSDVLRTAIPPRVARLEKLLLSGDSLSDEPATPAEHTEAPQGIPSQGSASQAHAAWASYTNGAPYLQHLAGVAHPARS
;
A
#
# COMPACT_ATOMS: atom_id res chain seq x y z
N MET A 1 -18.00 -10.97 -14.40
CA MET A 1 -16.84 -10.94 -13.49
C MET A 1 -15.52 -10.80 -14.25
N GLU A 2 -15.40 -11.35 -15.47
CA GLU A 2 -14.15 -11.32 -16.26
C GLU A 2 -13.62 -9.94 -16.66
N GLY A 3 -14.46 -8.92 -16.72
CA GLY A 3 -14.04 -7.54 -17.06
C GLY A 3 -13.59 -6.68 -15.87
N THR A 4 -13.88 -7.06 -14.63
CA THR A 4 -13.64 -6.20 -13.44
C THR A 4 -12.49 -6.69 -12.56
N ALA A 5 -12.02 -7.92 -12.76
CA ALA A 5 -10.78 -8.39 -12.15
C ALA A 5 -9.59 -7.78 -12.92
N LEU A 6 -9.18 -6.58 -12.54
CA LEU A 6 -7.99 -5.91 -13.07
C LEU A 6 -6.85 -5.98 -12.05
N ALA A 7 -5.61 -5.75 -12.48
CA ALA A 7 -4.49 -5.60 -11.56
C ALA A 7 -4.79 -4.48 -10.55
N GLY A 8 -4.42 -4.70 -9.29
CA GLY A 8 -4.57 -3.76 -8.19
C GLY A 8 -5.92 -3.75 -7.49
N VAL A 9 -6.93 -4.50 -7.97
CA VAL A 9 -8.28 -4.48 -7.38
C VAL A 9 -8.41 -5.41 -6.18
N ARG A 10 -9.32 -5.07 -5.24
CA ARG A 10 -9.65 -5.92 -4.08
C ARG A 10 -10.55 -7.09 -4.49
N VAL A 11 -10.23 -8.28 -3.99
CA VAL A 11 -10.98 -9.52 -4.26
C VAL A 11 -11.26 -10.31 -2.99
N LYS A 12 -12.24 -11.21 -3.07
CA LYS A 12 -12.44 -12.31 -2.13
C LYS A 12 -12.09 -13.63 -2.81
N VAL A 13 -11.37 -14.49 -2.10
CA VAL A 13 -10.91 -15.80 -2.58
C VAL A 13 -11.18 -16.87 -1.54
N ARG A 14 -11.29 -18.13 -1.99
CA ARG A 14 -11.28 -19.28 -1.10
C ARG A 14 -9.86 -19.83 -1.03
N PHE A 15 -9.28 -19.88 0.17
CA PHE A 15 -7.95 -20.44 0.40
C PHE A 15 -7.97 -21.32 1.64
N SER A 16 -7.49 -22.55 1.52
CA SER A 16 -7.50 -23.55 2.61
C SER A 16 -8.87 -23.68 3.31
N GLY A 17 -9.96 -23.67 2.51
CA GLY A 17 -11.33 -23.76 3.01
C GLY A 17 -11.91 -22.45 3.59
N GLN A 18 -11.11 -21.41 3.76
CA GLN A 18 -11.54 -20.12 4.33
C GLN A 18 -11.74 -19.05 3.26
N GLU A 19 -12.66 -18.11 3.50
CA GLU A 19 -12.81 -16.91 2.68
C GLU A 19 -11.82 -15.83 3.15
N LEU A 20 -10.89 -15.45 2.27
CA LEU A 20 -9.89 -14.42 2.55
C LEU A 20 -10.05 -13.23 1.61
N SER A 21 -9.65 -12.06 2.10
CA SER A 21 -9.50 -10.87 1.28
C SER A 21 -8.11 -10.84 0.63
N GLY A 22 -8.01 -10.34 -0.59
CA GLY A 22 -6.74 -10.19 -1.28
C GLY A 22 -6.79 -9.12 -2.37
N TYR A 23 -5.71 -9.03 -3.14
CA TYR A 23 -5.55 -8.12 -4.26
C TYR A 23 -5.07 -8.90 -5.49
N VAL A 24 -5.54 -8.51 -6.67
CA VAL A 24 -4.98 -9.03 -7.93
C VAL A 24 -3.66 -8.33 -8.18
N LEU A 25 -2.57 -9.07 -8.36
CA LEU A 25 -1.26 -8.48 -8.70
C LEU A 25 -1.14 -8.30 -10.21
N GLU A 26 -1.43 -9.37 -10.94
CA GLU A 26 -1.35 -9.44 -12.38
C GLU A 26 -2.39 -10.43 -12.92
N ARG A 27 -2.61 -10.40 -14.24
CA ARG A 27 -3.43 -11.38 -14.94
C ARG A 27 -2.63 -11.96 -16.10
N MET A 28 -2.70 -13.27 -16.20
CA MET A 28 -2.03 -14.06 -17.22
C MET A 28 -3.08 -14.93 -17.90
N GLU A 29 -2.93 -15.19 -19.20
CA GLU A 29 -3.84 -16.05 -19.96
C GLU A 29 -3.67 -17.53 -19.60
N SER A 30 -2.46 -17.92 -19.22
CA SER A 30 -2.12 -19.28 -18.81
C SER A 30 -1.50 -19.31 -17.41
N SER A 31 -1.69 -20.43 -16.72
CA SER A 31 -1.06 -20.71 -15.42
C SER A 31 -0.24 -21.98 -15.51
N GLU A 32 0.95 -21.97 -14.92
CA GLU A 32 1.80 -23.16 -14.75
C GLU A 32 1.40 -23.98 -13.51
N ALA A 33 0.25 -23.70 -12.90
CA ALA A 33 -0.25 -24.47 -11.77
C ALA A 33 -0.51 -25.93 -12.20
N GLY A 34 0.17 -26.87 -11.56
CA GLY A 34 0.00 -28.31 -11.80
C GLY A 34 -1.33 -28.90 -11.30
N HIS A 35 -2.32 -28.05 -10.98
CA HIS A 35 -3.65 -28.45 -10.52
C HIS A 35 -4.69 -27.42 -10.95
N ALA A 36 -5.97 -27.81 -10.87
CA ALA A 36 -7.07 -26.91 -11.13
C ALA A 36 -7.01 -25.68 -10.20
N LEU A 37 -7.14 -24.49 -10.79
CA LEU A 37 -7.21 -23.24 -10.05
C LEU A 37 -8.62 -23.03 -9.51
N THR A 38 -8.72 -22.60 -8.25
CA THR A 38 -9.99 -22.17 -7.67
C THR A 38 -10.36 -20.79 -8.22
N PRO A 39 -11.59 -20.60 -8.73
CA PRO A 39 -12.03 -19.28 -9.20
C PRO A 39 -12.11 -18.28 -8.04
N LEU A 40 -11.97 -16.99 -8.38
CA LEU A 40 -12.22 -15.91 -7.43
C LEU A 40 -13.68 -15.96 -6.95
N LEU A 41 -13.95 -15.67 -5.67
CA LEU A 41 -15.32 -15.63 -5.14
C LEU A 41 -16.07 -14.38 -5.60
N LYS A 42 -15.42 -13.22 -5.52
CA LYS A 42 -15.92 -11.94 -6.06
C LYS A 42 -14.82 -10.90 -6.18
N VAL A 43 -14.99 -9.99 -7.13
CA VAL A 43 -14.31 -8.68 -7.13
C VAL A 43 -15.07 -7.76 -6.19
N VAL A 44 -14.40 -7.22 -5.17
CA VAL A 44 -15.04 -6.40 -4.13
C VAL A 44 -15.27 -4.97 -4.63
N SER A 45 -14.32 -4.45 -5.40
CA SER A 45 -14.37 -3.14 -6.05
C SER A 45 -13.56 -3.21 -7.34
N ALA A 46 -14.02 -2.52 -8.39
CA ALA A 46 -13.24 -2.37 -9.62
C ALA A 46 -12.19 -1.24 -9.54
N VAL A 47 -12.13 -0.50 -8.43
CA VAL A 47 -11.12 0.54 -8.22
C VAL A 47 -9.76 -0.11 -7.92
N PRO A 48 -8.73 0.14 -8.75
CA PRO A 48 -7.38 -0.36 -8.48
C PRO A 48 -6.76 0.48 -7.35
N VAL A 49 -6.48 -0.17 -6.23
CA VAL A 49 -5.92 0.48 -5.02
C VAL A 49 -4.49 0.06 -4.73
N LEU A 50 -4.09 -1.11 -5.22
CA LEU A 50 -2.72 -1.58 -5.12
C LEU A 50 -2.00 -1.23 -6.42
N THR A 51 -1.15 -0.20 -6.36
CA THR A 51 -0.28 0.20 -7.47
C THR A 51 0.99 -0.65 -7.50
N PRO A 52 1.68 -0.77 -8.65
CA PRO A 52 2.97 -1.46 -8.73
C PRO A 52 4.02 -0.88 -7.78
N ALA A 53 4.12 0.45 -7.69
CA ALA A 53 5.04 1.09 -6.75
C ALA A 53 4.74 0.75 -5.29
N LEU A 54 3.45 0.64 -4.90
CA LEU A 54 3.07 0.23 -3.55
C LEU A 54 3.37 -1.25 -3.31
N LEU A 55 3.22 -2.09 -4.33
CA LEU A 55 3.59 -3.50 -4.28
C LEU A 55 5.10 -3.69 -4.04
N ASP A 56 5.94 -2.97 -4.79
CA ASP A 56 7.39 -3.01 -4.66
C ASP A 56 7.86 -2.51 -3.29
N LEU A 57 7.27 -1.41 -2.84
CA LEU A 57 7.53 -0.86 -1.52
C LEU A 57 7.14 -1.85 -0.41
N ALA A 58 5.93 -2.40 -0.46
CA ALA A 58 5.46 -3.35 0.54
C ALA A 58 6.31 -4.62 0.58
N THR A 59 6.78 -5.09 -0.58
CA THR A 59 7.69 -6.24 -0.70
C THR A 59 9.05 -5.92 -0.08
N SER A 60 9.62 -4.75 -0.36
CA SER A 60 10.89 -4.30 0.20
C SER A 60 10.84 -4.16 1.72
N VAL A 61 9.75 -3.59 2.25
CA VAL A 61 9.52 -3.45 3.70
C VAL A 61 9.38 -4.83 4.35
N ALA A 62 8.55 -5.71 3.80
CA ALA A 62 8.37 -7.06 4.33
C ALA A 62 9.71 -7.82 4.37
N ALA A 63 10.51 -7.75 3.30
CA ALA A 63 11.82 -8.40 3.24
C ALA A 63 12.80 -7.83 4.28
N ARG A 64 12.86 -6.50 4.45
CA ARG A 64 13.76 -5.85 5.41
C ARG A 64 13.45 -6.22 6.86
N TYR A 65 12.18 -6.38 7.20
CA TYR A 65 11.73 -6.63 8.57
C TYR A 65 11.28 -8.08 8.82
N ALA A 66 11.61 -9.01 7.92
CA ALA A 66 11.21 -10.43 7.98
C ALA A 66 9.69 -10.63 8.23
N GLY A 67 8.87 -9.73 7.68
CA GLY A 67 7.41 -9.75 7.77
C GLY A 67 6.76 -10.29 6.50
N THR A 68 5.42 -10.28 6.46
CA THR A 68 4.66 -10.66 5.25
C THR A 68 4.22 -9.42 4.47
N ARG A 69 4.23 -9.51 3.15
CA ARG A 69 3.66 -8.48 2.27
C ARG A 69 2.20 -8.19 2.60
N SER A 70 1.43 -9.22 2.96
CA SER A 70 0.01 -9.08 3.33
C SER A 70 -0.16 -8.17 4.56
N ASP A 71 0.72 -8.30 5.55
CA ASP A 71 0.67 -7.49 6.77
C ASP A 71 1.10 -6.04 6.56
N VAL A 72 1.97 -5.79 5.58
CA VAL A 72 2.31 -4.42 5.19
C VAL A 72 1.14 -3.80 4.41
N LEU A 73 0.59 -4.52 3.43
CA LEU A 73 -0.51 -4.03 2.60
C LEU A 73 -1.79 -3.76 3.40
N ARG A 74 -2.12 -4.58 4.39
CA ARG A 74 -3.32 -4.35 5.24
C ARG A 74 -3.23 -3.04 6.05
N THR A 75 -2.01 -2.59 6.35
CA THR A 75 -1.77 -1.33 7.08
C THR A 75 -1.65 -0.16 6.11
N ALA A 76 -1.03 -0.36 4.95
CA ALA A 76 -0.81 0.70 3.97
C ALA A 76 -2.07 1.07 3.16
N ILE A 77 -2.99 0.13 2.96
CA ILE A 77 -4.19 0.32 2.16
C ILE A 77 -5.39 0.55 3.09
N PRO A 78 -6.01 1.75 3.07
CA PRO A 78 -7.16 2.04 3.92
C PRO A 78 -8.33 1.08 3.69
N PRO A 79 -9.20 0.89 4.71
CA PRO A 79 -10.46 0.18 4.54
C PRO A 79 -11.30 0.76 3.41
N ARG A 80 -12.08 -0.11 2.75
CA ARG A 80 -12.96 0.28 1.66
C ARG A 80 -14.08 1.19 2.15
N VAL A 81 -14.27 2.33 1.46
CA VAL A 81 -15.43 3.22 1.63
C VAL A 81 -16.28 3.17 0.37
N ALA A 82 -17.31 2.32 0.35
CA ALA A 82 -18.09 2.03 -0.87
C ALA A 82 -18.75 3.26 -1.51
N ARG A 83 -19.17 4.24 -0.69
CA ARG A 83 -19.74 5.50 -1.19
C ARG A 83 -18.72 6.30 -2.01
N LEU A 84 -17.48 6.39 -1.54
CA LEU A 84 -16.40 7.12 -2.21
C LEU A 84 -16.01 6.45 -3.52
N GLU A 85 -15.91 5.11 -3.50
CA GLU A 85 -15.62 4.36 -4.72
C GLU A 85 -16.70 4.53 -5.78
N LYS A 86 -17.98 4.60 -5.40
CA LYS A 86 -19.06 4.86 -6.35
C LYS A 86 -18.88 6.21 -7.05
N LEU A 87 -18.49 7.26 -6.31
CA LEU A 87 -18.22 8.59 -6.89
C LEU A 87 -17.04 8.52 -7.88
N LEU A 88 -15.94 7.87 -7.47
CA LEU A 88 -14.76 7.67 -8.33
C LEU A 88 -15.10 6.90 -9.63
N LEU A 89 -15.92 5.85 -9.53
CA LEU A 89 -16.32 5.03 -10.68
C LEU A 89 -17.34 5.73 -11.59
N SER A 90 -18.18 6.60 -11.05
CA SER A 90 -19.13 7.40 -11.83
C SER A 90 -18.46 8.56 -12.58
N GLY A 91 -17.20 8.87 -12.28
CA GLY A 91 -16.51 10.05 -12.82
C GLY A 91 -16.96 11.37 -12.17
N ASP A 92 -17.70 11.30 -11.07
CA ASP A 92 -18.06 12.49 -10.28
C ASP A 92 -16.77 13.00 -9.63
N SER A 93 -16.32 14.18 -10.05
CA SER A 93 -15.18 14.85 -9.44
C SER A 93 -15.50 15.11 -7.97
N LEU A 94 -14.80 14.43 -7.07
CA LEU A 94 -14.64 14.89 -5.70
C LEU A 94 -13.88 16.20 -5.82
N SER A 95 -14.59 17.33 -5.71
CA SER A 95 -13.95 18.63 -5.57
C SER A 95 -12.94 18.50 -4.43
N ASP A 96 -11.67 18.77 -4.74
CA ASP A 96 -10.57 18.90 -3.78
C ASP A 96 -10.80 20.20 -3.00
N GLU A 97 -11.91 20.29 -2.29
CA GLU A 97 -12.03 21.23 -1.19
C GLU A 97 -11.12 20.67 -0.11
N PRO A 98 -10.02 21.35 0.24
CA PRO A 98 -9.16 20.88 1.31
C PRO A 98 -10.05 20.74 2.54
N ALA A 99 -10.18 19.50 3.02
CA ALA A 99 -10.83 19.25 4.29
C ALA A 99 -10.09 20.10 5.32
N THR A 100 -10.73 21.18 5.79
CA THR A 100 -10.22 21.99 6.88
C THR A 100 -9.86 21.00 7.99
N PRO A 101 -8.56 20.87 8.36
CA PRO A 101 -8.20 19.97 9.43
C PRO A 101 -9.00 20.39 10.65
N ALA A 102 -9.88 19.49 11.12
CA ALA A 102 -10.50 19.65 12.43
C ALA A 102 -9.37 19.92 13.42
N GLU A 103 -9.53 20.96 14.24
CA GLU A 103 -8.56 21.50 15.18
C GLU A 103 -8.10 20.42 16.17
N HIS A 104 -7.13 19.61 15.74
CA HIS A 104 -6.30 18.82 16.61
C HIS A 104 -5.13 19.72 16.99
N THR A 105 -5.17 20.18 18.25
CA THR A 105 -4.11 20.85 18.99
C THR A 105 -2.71 20.46 18.47
N GLU A 106 -2.07 21.41 17.78
CA GLU A 106 -0.66 21.49 17.40
C GLU A 106 0.05 20.17 16.99
N ALA A 107 -0.20 19.77 15.73
CA ALA A 107 0.74 18.95 14.96
C ALA A 107 1.71 19.87 14.18
N PRO A 108 3.02 19.59 14.14
CA PRO A 108 3.96 20.37 13.34
C PRO A 108 3.63 20.21 11.85
N GLN A 109 3.54 21.35 11.19
CA GLN A 109 3.05 21.55 9.84
C GLN A 109 3.92 20.84 8.77
N GLY A 110 3.26 20.22 7.78
CA GLY A 110 3.83 19.92 6.47
C GLY A 110 3.84 18.45 6.10
N ILE A 111 3.26 18.12 4.94
CA ILE A 111 3.61 16.91 4.19
C ILE A 111 5.14 17.00 3.94
N PRO A 112 5.98 16.06 4.39
CA PRO A 112 7.41 16.16 4.14
C PRO A 112 7.66 15.88 2.65
N SER A 113 7.66 16.93 1.84
CA SER A 113 8.43 17.00 0.60
C SER A 113 9.88 16.68 0.96
N GLN A 114 10.38 15.52 0.53
CA GLN A 114 11.73 15.00 0.77
C GLN A 114 12.41 15.66 1.97
N GLY A 115 12.00 15.27 3.19
CA GLY A 115 12.52 15.88 4.41
C GLY A 115 14.04 15.92 4.38
N SER A 116 14.62 17.10 4.56
CA SER A 116 16.07 17.26 4.68
C SER A 116 16.62 16.30 5.73
N ALA A 117 17.85 15.81 5.53
CA ALA A 117 18.54 14.98 6.53
C ALA A 117 18.54 15.61 7.93
N SER A 118 18.53 16.96 8.02
CA SER A 118 18.41 17.70 9.28
C SER A 118 17.03 17.58 9.94
N GLN A 119 15.95 17.58 9.18
CA GLN A 119 14.59 17.40 9.71
C GLN A 119 14.36 15.95 10.17
N ALA A 120 14.89 14.98 9.42
CA ALA A 120 14.88 13.58 9.85
C ALA A 120 15.65 13.41 11.18
N HIS A 121 16.84 14.02 11.32
CA HIS A 121 17.59 14.00 12.57
C HIS A 121 16.81 14.60 13.74
N ALA A 122 16.17 15.76 13.55
CA ALA A 122 15.40 16.43 14.60
C ALA A 122 14.19 15.59 15.03
N ALA A 123 13.43 15.03 14.08
CA ALA A 123 12.26 14.21 14.39
C ALA A 123 12.58 12.92 15.14
N TRP A 124 13.80 12.37 14.95
CA TRP A 124 14.23 11.13 15.57
C TRP A 124 15.11 11.32 16.82
N ALA A 125 15.43 12.58 17.19
CA ALA A 125 16.30 12.89 18.32
C ALA A 125 15.73 12.46 19.70
N SER A 126 14.40 12.31 19.80
CA SER A 126 13.73 11.82 21.01
C SER A 126 13.90 10.32 21.24
N TYR A 127 14.35 9.57 20.24
CA TYR A 127 14.57 8.13 20.34
C TYR A 127 16.04 7.85 20.66
N THR A 128 16.28 7.03 21.68
CA THR A 128 17.62 6.61 22.13
C THR A 128 18.52 6.14 20.98
N ASN A 129 17.94 5.51 19.95
CA ASN A 129 18.65 4.96 18.80
C ASN A 129 18.40 5.72 17.48
N GLY A 130 17.81 6.93 17.52
CA GLY A 130 17.42 7.66 16.31
C GLY A 130 18.60 8.08 15.44
N ALA A 131 19.62 8.72 16.04
CA ALA A 131 20.83 9.14 15.33
C ALA A 131 21.63 7.98 14.69
N PRO A 132 22.00 6.89 15.40
CA PRO A 132 22.73 5.79 14.78
C PRO A 132 21.91 5.07 13.68
N TYR A 133 20.58 5.02 13.81
CA TYR A 133 19.71 4.46 12.78
C TYR A 133 19.71 5.27 11.49
N LEU A 134 19.61 6.61 11.58
CA LEU A 134 19.68 7.49 10.41
C LEU A 134 21.05 7.44 9.72
N GLN A 135 22.15 7.35 10.49
CA GLN A 135 23.49 7.15 9.96
C GLN A 135 23.61 5.82 9.19
N HIS A 136 23.05 4.75 9.75
CA HIS A 136 23.01 3.45 9.07
C HIS A 136 22.21 3.51 7.75
N LEU A 137 21.03 4.14 7.76
CA LEU A 137 20.23 4.31 6.54
C LEU A 137 20.94 5.14 5.47
N ALA A 138 21.63 6.22 5.85
CA ALA A 138 22.42 7.02 4.93
C ALA A 138 23.60 6.23 4.32
N GLY A 139 24.20 5.33 5.10
CA GLY A 139 25.27 4.43 4.63
C GLY A 139 24.79 3.30 3.71
N VAL A 140 23.54 2.84 3.86
CA VAL A 140 22.95 1.76 3.03
C VAL A 140 22.39 2.31 1.70
N ALA A 141 22.23 3.64 1.57
CA ALA A 141 21.68 4.29 0.38
C ALA A 141 22.60 4.30 -0.86
N HIS A 142 23.78 3.69 -0.80
CA HIS A 142 24.65 3.43 -1.96
C HIS A 142 24.73 1.93 -2.33
N PRO A 143 23.72 1.36 -3.00
CA PRO A 143 23.99 0.26 -3.92
C PRO A 143 24.57 0.85 -5.21
N ALA A 144 25.83 0.53 -5.48
CA ALA A 144 26.43 0.78 -6.79
C ALA A 144 25.55 0.13 -7.87
N ARG A 145 25.12 0.95 -8.83
CA ARG A 145 24.61 0.49 -10.12
C ARG A 145 25.79 -0.14 -10.87
N SER A 146 25.80 -1.46 -11.04
CA SER A 146 26.58 -2.14 -12.08
C SER A 146 25.63 -2.97 -12.92
#